data_AF-A0A7J5TY30-F1
#
_entry.id   AF-A0A7J5TY30-F1
#
_cell.length_a   1.000
_cell.length_b   1.000
_cell.length_c   1.000
_cell.angle_alpha   90.00
_cell.angle_beta   90.00
_cell.angle_gamma   90.00
#
_symmetry.space_group_name_H-M   'P 1'
#
loop_
_entity.id
_entity.type
_entity.pdbx_description
1 polymer ?
#
loop_
_entity_poly.entity_id
_entity_poly.type
_entity_poly.pdbx_seq_one_letter_code
_entity_poly.pdbx_strand_id
1 'polypeptide(L)'
;MVGFYRFVLFLVFTASLARGQDRWGVGIGSGVQNVRQPFRNEPKAPMAAPVSVSLGRVFMLEKPSIALWFYGRAEGTNQNQAFGVGYRVYSANGFGERGSLKPFIDLFLSTPYVKDRVGPPERERSSGTFLTTGLAYFLGDNHSIELSMGLYTTRQFQDRGFAVQPSIGYAFIPNPNPPLRSPKARRYRNPARCPKLF
;
A
#
# COMPACT_ATOMS: atom_id res chain seq x y z
N MET A 1 3.40 -7.30 24.38
CA MET A 1 2.17 -6.92 23.64
C MET A 1 1.72 -5.48 23.88
N VAL A 2 1.81 -4.94 25.12
CA VAL A 2 1.35 -3.57 25.44
C VAL A 2 2.03 -2.45 24.63
N GLY A 3 3.32 -2.56 24.31
CA GLY A 3 4.04 -1.57 23.49
C GLY A 3 3.56 -1.50 22.03
N PHE A 4 3.09 -2.62 21.47
CA PHE A 4 2.61 -2.69 20.09
C PHE A 4 1.27 -1.98 19.92
N TYR A 5 0.31 -2.24 20.82
CA TYR A 5 -0.96 -1.54 20.84
C TYR A 5 -0.77 -0.04 21.07
N ARG A 6 0.17 0.36 21.94
CA ARG A 6 0.51 1.77 22.16
C ARG A 6 1.12 2.44 20.94
N PHE A 7 1.95 1.74 20.17
CA PHE A 7 2.53 2.27 18.92
C PHE A 7 1.49 2.37 17.80
N VAL A 8 0.62 1.36 17.65
CA VAL A 8 -0.49 1.39 16.69
C VAL A 8 -1.51 2.47 17.07
N LEU A 9 -1.86 2.59 18.36
CA LEU A 9 -2.70 3.70 18.83
C LEU A 9 -2.03 5.05 18.64
N PHE A 10 -0.71 5.17 18.89
CA PHE A 10 0.02 6.41 18.65
C PHE A 10 -0.04 6.79 17.17
N LEU A 11 0.18 5.83 16.25
CA LEU A 11 0.08 6.06 14.81
C LEU A 11 -1.33 6.43 14.36
N VAL A 12 -2.36 5.70 14.82
CA VAL A 12 -3.78 6.00 14.54
C VAL A 12 -4.16 7.37 15.11
N PHE A 13 -3.70 7.70 16.31
CA PHE A 13 -3.95 8.98 16.96
C PHE A 13 -3.25 10.14 16.23
N THR A 14 -1.99 9.95 15.79
CA THR A 14 -1.30 10.92 14.94
C THR A 14 -1.92 11.07 13.56
N ALA A 15 -2.51 10.00 13.00
CA ALA A 15 -3.26 10.05 11.76
C ALA A 15 -4.58 10.82 11.91
N SER A 16 -5.28 10.70 13.04
CA SER A 16 -6.45 11.53 13.35
C SER A 16 -6.13 13.00 13.69
N LEU A 17 -4.88 13.30 14.06
CA LEU A 17 -4.39 14.65 14.31
C LEU A 17 -3.72 15.29 13.08
N ALA A 18 -3.50 14.53 12.01
CA ALA A 18 -2.91 15.02 10.79
C ALA A 18 -3.85 16.03 10.12
N ARG A 19 -3.52 17.32 10.23
CA ARG A 19 -4.09 18.37 9.39
C ARG A 19 -3.56 18.17 7.96
N GLY A 20 -4.38 17.59 7.10
CA GLY A 20 -4.04 17.30 5.71
C GLY A 20 -5.26 16.86 4.93
N GLN A 21 -5.18 16.87 3.59
CA GLN A 21 -6.23 16.27 2.77
C GLN A 21 -6.27 14.77 3.04
N ASP A 22 -7.41 14.32 3.56
CA ASP A 22 -7.68 12.90 3.80
C ASP A 22 -8.29 12.28 2.54
N ARG A 23 -7.67 11.21 2.05
CA ARG A 23 -8.11 10.49 0.85
C ARG A 23 -8.26 9.02 1.18
N TRP A 24 -9.11 8.32 0.44
CA TRP A 24 -9.11 6.86 0.44
C TRP A 24 -8.17 6.34 -0.65
N GLY A 25 -7.59 5.17 -0.43
CA GLY A 25 -6.73 4.49 -1.39
C GLY A 25 -7.09 3.01 -1.48
N VAL A 26 -7.13 2.49 -2.70
CA VAL A 26 -7.28 1.07 -3.00
C VAL A 26 -6.07 0.61 -3.79
N GLY A 27 -5.50 -0.52 -3.42
CA GLY A 27 -4.37 -1.12 -4.14
C GLY A 27 -4.61 -2.60 -4.38
N ILE A 28 -4.25 -3.07 -5.57
CA ILE A 28 -4.17 -4.48 -5.92
C ILE A 28 -2.75 -4.80 -6.34
N GLY A 29 -2.25 -5.97 -5.97
CA GLY A 29 -0.89 -6.36 -6.28
C GLY A 29 -0.75 -7.86 -6.49
N SER A 30 0.34 -8.23 -7.14
CA SER A 30 0.77 -9.61 -7.24
C SER A 30 2.29 -9.66 -7.17
N GLY A 31 2.83 -10.69 -6.52
CA GLY A 31 4.27 -10.91 -6.46
C GLY A 31 4.63 -12.37 -6.58
N VAL A 32 5.93 -12.63 -6.66
CA VAL A 32 6.50 -13.97 -6.63
C VAL A 32 7.47 -14.02 -5.46
N GLN A 33 7.27 -14.92 -4.50
CA GLN A 33 8.16 -15.06 -3.34
C GLN A 33 9.18 -16.16 -3.59
N ASN A 34 10.46 -15.80 -3.49
CA ASN A 34 11.55 -16.76 -3.38
C ASN A 34 11.99 -16.83 -1.93
N VAL A 35 11.64 -17.93 -1.26
CA VAL A 35 11.97 -18.15 0.15
C VAL A 35 13.30 -18.88 0.26
N ARG A 36 14.28 -18.25 0.92
CA ARG A 36 15.51 -18.90 1.33
C ARG A 36 15.44 -19.14 2.83
N GLN A 37 15.22 -20.39 3.23
CA GLN A 37 15.30 -20.79 4.63
C GLN A 37 16.76 -21.14 4.96
N PRO A 38 17.37 -20.53 5.99
CA PRO A 38 18.76 -20.83 6.35
C PRO A 38 18.95 -22.20 7.03
N PHE A 39 17.88 -22.88 7.48
CA PHE A 39 17.99 -24.12 8.27
C PHE A 39 16.93 -25.19 7.95
N ARG A 40 16.71 -25.55 6.67
CA ARG A 40 16.20 -26.89 6.25
C ARG A 40 16.07 -26.96 4.74
N ASN A 41 16.38 -28.13 4.17
CA ASN A 41 16.27 -28.45 2.73
C ASN A 41 14.82 -28.62 2.23
N GLU A 42 13.84 -27.95 2.82
CA GLU A 42 12.47 -27.95 2.30
C GLU A 42 12.03 -26.51 1.99
N PRO A 43 11.82 -26.15 0.70
CA PRO A 43 11.25 -24.87 0.33
C PRO A 43 9.75 -24.88 0.64
N LYS A 44 9.37 -24.71 1.91
CA LYS A 44 7.98 -24.36 2.24
C LYS A 44 7.87 -22.83 2.25
N ALA A 45 7.76 -22.27 1.04
CA ALA A 45 7.37 -20.89 0.90
C ALA A 45 5.98 -20.69 1.52
N PRO A 46 5.73 -19.66 2.35
CA PRO A 46 4.39 -19.40 2.85
C PRO A 46 3.44 -19.06 1.70
N MET A 47 3.88 -18.36 0.65
CA MET A 47 3.04 -17.99 -0.51
C MET A 47 3.91 -17.79 -1.76
N ALA A 48 3.98 -18.77 -2.68
CA ALA A 48 4.86 -18.68 -3.85
C ALA A 48 4.49 -17.54 -4.82
N ALA A 49 3.20 -17.22 -4.97
CA ALA A 49 2.72 -16.15 -5.85
C ALA A 49 1.47 -15.46 -5.26
N PRO A 50 1.60 -14.63 -4.21
CA PRO A 50 0.45 -14.00 -3.56
C PRO A 50 -0.17 -12.94 -4.45
N VAL A 51 -1.51 -12.93 -4.50
CA VAL A 51 -2.30 -11.77 -4.92
C VAL A 51 -2.71 -11.00 -3.67
N SER A 52 -2.61 -9.68 -3.71
CA SER A 52 -2.94 -8.81 -2.59
C SER A 52 -3.97 -7.75 -2.94
N VAL A 53 -4.81 -7.42 -1.96
CA VAL A 53 -5.73 -6.28 -2.00
C VAL A 53 -5.52 -5.46 -0.74
N SER A 54 -5.44 -4.16 -0.90
CA SER A 54 -5.26 -3.19 0.18
C SER A 54 -6.28 -2.06 0.08
N LEU A 55 -6.78 -1.62 1.23
CA LEU A 55 -7.72 -0.52 1.36
C LEU A 55 -7.33 0.31 2.58
N GLY A 56 -7.30 1.63 2.43
CA GLY A 56 -6.86 2.48 3.51
C GLY A 56 -7.05 3.98 3.29
N ARG A 57 -6.53 4.74 4.25
CA ARG A 57 -6.54 6.22 4.25
C ARG A 57 -5.17 6.74 3.86
N VAL A 58 -5.15 7.80 3.08
CA VAL A 58 -3.94 8.49 2.62
C VAL A 58 -3.94 9.90 3.18
N PHE A 59 -2.92 10.19 3.97
CA PHE A 59 -2.71 11.47 4.63
C PHE A 59 -1.61 12.22 3.88
N MET A 60 -1.93 13.42 3.41
CA MET A 60 -0.95 14.35 2.85
C MET A 60 -0.42 15.22 3.98
N LEU A 61 0.81 14.97 4.43
CA LEU A 61 1.47 15.74 5.48
C LEU A 61 2.31 16.86 4.83
N GLU A 62 2.09 18.09 5.26
CA GLU A 62 2.80 19.27 4.71
C GLU A 62 4.23 19.38 5.25
N LYS A 63 4.45 18.99 6.50
CA LYS A 63 5.75 19.02 7.18
C LYS A 63 5.93 17.77 8.06
N PRO A 64 6.82 16.82 7.73
CA PRO A 64 7.59 16.72 6.49
C PRO A 64 6.68 16.50 5.27
N SER A 65 7.13 16.86 4.06
CA SER A 65 6.36 16.72 2.81
C SER A 65 6.27 15.26 2.36
N ILE A 66 5.37 14.49 2.99
CA ILE A 66 5.18 13.06 2.78
C ILE A 66 3.71 12.72 2.57
N ALA A 67 3.45 11.72 1.73
CA ALA A 67 2.14 11.09 1.62
C ALA A 67 2.19 9.75 2.36
N LEU A 68 1.36 9.59 3.39
CA LEU A 68 1.30 8.40 4.22
C LEU A 68 0.00 7.64 3.94
N TRP A 69 0.11 6.42 3.41
CA TRP A 69 -1.03 5.53 3.23
C TRP A 69 -1.06 4.49 4.34
N PHE A 70 -2.06 4.55 5.22
CA PHE A 70 -2.34 3.53 6.23
C PHE A 70 -3.46 2.61 5.75
N TYR A 71 -3.22 1.30 5.72
CA TYR A 71 -4.14 0.36 5.07
C TYR A 71 -4.27 -0.98 5.82
N GLY A 72 -5.41 -1.63 5.61
CA GLY A 72 -5.55 -3.07 5.80
C GLY A 72 -5.20 -3.78 4.49
N ARG A 73 -4.53 -4.93 4.57
CA ARG A 73 -4.20 -5.75 3.39
C ARG A 73 -4.52 -7.21 3.65
N ALA A 74 -5.12 -7.83 2.64
CA ALA A 74 -5.28 -9.26 2.50
C ALA A 74 -4.36 -9.75 1.38
N GLU A 75 -3.60 -10.80 1.62
CA GLU A 75 -2.81 -11.50 0.61
C GLU A 75 -3.27 -12.96 0.56
N GLY A 76 -3.41 -13.53 -0.63
CA GLY A 76 -3.88 -14.91 -0.80
C GLY A 76 -3.18 -15.68 -1.92
N THR A 77 -3.05 -16.98 -1.73
CA THR A 77 -2.94 -18.00 -2.78
C THR A 77 -4.12 -18.96 -2.66
N ASN A 78 -4.15 -20.00 -3.50
CA ASN A 78 -5.18 -21.05 -3.40
C ASN A 78 -5.16 -21.83 -2.07
N GLN A 79 -4.02 -21.85 -1.37
CA GLN A 79 -3.81 -22.68 -0.16
C GLN A 79 -3.56 -21.86 1.11
N ASN A 80 -2.98 -20.66 0.98
CA ASN A 80 -2.54 -19.85 2.10
C ASN A 80 -3.09 -18.43 1.98
N GLN A 81 -3.42 -17.82 3.11
CA GLN A 81 -3.91 -16.45 3.19
C GLN A 81 -3.16 -15.70 4.28
N ALA A 82 -3.07 -14.39 4.18
CA ALA A 82 -2.50 -13.54 5.20
C ALA A 82 -3.31 -12.25 5.29
N PHE A 83 -3.63 -11.84 6.51
CA PHE A 83 -4.36 -10.59 6.75
C PHE A 83 -3.59 -9.74 7.73
N GLY A 84 -3.66 -8.43 7.55
CA GLY A 84 -2.92 -7.53 8.41
C GLY A 84 -3.15 -6.07 8.13
N VAL A 85 -2.28 -5.26 8.74
CA VAL A 85 -2.25 -3.82 8.60
C VAL A 85 -0.86 -3.37 8.21
N GLY A 86 -0.78 -2.28 7.46
CA GLY A 86 0.48 -1.72 7.04
C GLY A 86 0.39 -0.22 6.83
N TYR A 87 1.55 0.36 6.64
CA TYR A 87 1.66 1.73 6.19
C TYR A 87 2.72 1.86 5.10
N ARG A 88 2.48 2.81 4.21
CA ARG A 88 3.36 3.15 3.11
C ARG A 88 3.63 4.63 3.09
N VAL A 89 4.88 5.00 2.86
CA VAL A 89 5.33 6.38 2.78
C VAL A 89 5.83 6.68 1.38
N TYR A 90 5.33 7.77 0.80
CA TYR A 90 5.81 8.36 -0.45
C TYR A 90 6.33 9.77 -0.17
N SER A 91 7.16 10.29 -1.08
CA SER A 91 7.36 11.74 -1.18
C SER A 91 6.05 12.41 -1.63
N ALA A 92 5.62 13.49 -0.96
CA ALA A 92 4.40 14.20 -1.32
C ALA A 92 4.55 15.11 -2.54
N ASN A 93 5.77 15.54 -2.89
CA ASN A 93 5.99 16.44 -4.02
C ASN A 93 5.52 15.76 -5.31
N GLY A 94 4.59 16.38 -6.05
CA GLY A 94 4.03 15.85 -7.29
C GLY A 94 3.36 14.48 -7.14
N PHE A 95 2.81 14.18 -5.96
CA PHE A 95 2.07 12.95 -5.71
C PHE A 95 0.74 12.95 -6.47
N GLY A 96 0.46 11.87 -7.22
CA GLY A 96 -0.76 11.77 -8.03
C GLY A 96 -0.69 12.45 -9.40
N GLU A 97 0.38 13.21 -9.67
CA GLU A 97 0.57 13.90 -10.95
C GLU A 97 0.95 12.93 -12.07
N ARG A 98 0.48 13.21 -13.29
CA ARG A 98 0.76 12.39 -14.46
C ARG A 98 2.26 12.40 -14.81
N GLY A 99 2.82 11.22 -15.05
CA GLY A 99 4.23 11.05 -15.40
C GLY A 99 5.18 11.11 -14.19
N SER A 100 4.64 11.20 -12.99
CA SER A 100 5.41 11.35 -11.77
C SER A 100 5.87 9.97 -11.26
N LEU A 101 7.17 9.81 -11.01
CA LEU A 101 7.74 8.60 -10.42
C LEU A 101 8.03 8.86 -8.93
N LYS A 102 7.56 7.98 -8.04
CA LYS A 102 7.73 8.09 -6.60
C LYS A 102 8.36 6.85 -5.99
N PRO A 103 9.50 6.97 -5.30
CA PRO A 103 9.94 5.92 -4.41
C PRO A 103 8.97 5.80 -3.23
N PHE A 104 8.83 4.58 -2.74
CA PHE A 104 8.08 4.30 -1.52
C PHE A 104 8.75 3.26 -0.64
N ILE A 105 8.45 3.36 0.65
CA ILE A 105 8.77 2.37 1.66
C ILE A 105 7.45 1.92 2.29
N ASP A 106 7.29 0.62 2.44
CA ASP A 106 6.07 -0.04 2.85
C ASP A 106 6.38 -1.05 3.96
N LEU A 107 5.67 -0.97 5.08
CA LEU A 107 5.76 -1.95 6.16
C LEU A 107 4.39 -2.56 6.37
N PHE A 108 4.30 -3.88 6.22
CA PHE A 108 3.07 -4.64 6.41
C PHE A 108 3.28 -5.72 7.48
N LEU A 109 2.39 -5.74 8.46
CA LEU A 109 2.38 -6.68 9.57
C LEU A 109 1.17 -7.60 9.40
N SER A 110 1.44 -8.88 9.26
CA SER A 110 0.46 -9.88 8.85
C SER A 110 0.35 -11.03 9.85
N THR A 111 -0.81 -11.66 9.86
CA THR A 111 -1.05 -12.96 10.48
C THR A 111 -1.41 -13.92 9.35
N PRO A 112 -0.55 -14.90 9.00
CA PRO A 112 -0.87 -15.88 7.98
C PRO A 112 -1.83 -16.96 8.52
N TYR A 113 -2.58 -17.54 7.61
CA TYR A 113 -3.53 -18.62 7.78
C TYR A 113 -3.24 -19.67 6.70
N VAL A 114 -2.97 -20.91 7.12
CA VAL A 114 -2.65 -22.03 6.23
C VAL A 114 -3.81 -23.00 6.28
N LYS A 115 -4.42 -23.31 5.13
CA LYS A 115 -5.65 -24.11 5.05
C LYS A 115 -5.45 -25.59 5.36
N ASP A 116 -4.26 -26.15 5.11
CA ASP A 116 -4.03 -27.60 5.04
C ASP A 116 -3.08 -28.15 6.13
N ARG A 117 -3.32 -27.84 7.42
CA ARG A 117 -2.72 -28.65 8.50
C ARG A 117 -3.63 -29.83 8.83
N VAL A 118 -3.25 -31.01 8.35
CA VAL A 118 -3.80 -32.30 8.83
C VAL A 118 -3.23 -32.54 10.23
N GLY A 119 -3.93 -32.05 11.24
CA GLY A 119 -3.56 -32.13 12.66
C GLY A 119 -4.55 -31.30 13.49
N PRO A 120 -4.59 -31.45 14.84
CA PRO A 120 -5.46 -30.62 15.66
C PRO A 120 -5.22 -29.14 15.33
N PRO A 121 -6.25 -28.27 15.40
CA PRO A 121 -6.15 -26.88 15.02
C PRO A 121 -5.29 -26.14 16.06
N GLU A 122 -3.98 -26.33 16.00
CA GLU A 122 -3.04 -25.38 16.54
C GLU A 122 -3.28 -24.10 15.75
N ARG A 123 -4.04 -23.19 16.37
CA ARG A 123 -4.05 -21.77 16.04
C ARG A 123 -2.63 -21.25 16.26
N GLU A 124 -1.71 -21.65 15.39
CA GLU A 124 -0.35 -21.14 15.37
C GLU A 124 -0.44 -19.70 14.91
N ARG A 125 -0.46 -18.81 15.91
CA ARG A 125 -0.32 -17.37 15.74
C ARG A 125 1.12 -17.08 15.30
N SER A 126 1.45 -17.41 14.06
CA SER A 126 2.63 -16.86 13.42
C SER A 126 2.33 -15.41 13.02
N SER A 127 3.36 -14.57 13.05
CA SER A 127 3.27 -13.19 12.56
C SER A 127 4.34 -12.99 11.51
N GLY A 128 3.95 -12.43 10.37
CA GLY A 128 4.85 -12.08 9.29
C GLY A 128 5.05 -10.57 9.21
N THR A 129 6.30 -10.12 9.08
CA THR A 129 6.61 -8.73 8.75
C THR A 129 7.13 -8.66 7.32
N PHE A 130 6.53 -7.82 6.52
CA PHE A 130 6.96 -7.47 5.16
C PHE A 130 7.50 -6.05 5.17
N LEU A 131 8.78 -5.90 4.86
CA LEU A 131 9.38 -4.61 4.56
C LEU A 131 9.60 -4.53 3.05
N THR A 132 8.90 -3.63 2.39
CA THR A 132 8.92 -3.51 0.94
C THR A 132 9.39 -2.12 0.53
N THR A 133 10.22 -2.07 -0.51
CA THR A 133 10.63 -0.83 -1.16
C THR A 133 10.30 -0.89 -2.63
N GLY A 134 9.92 0.22 -3.23
CA GLY A 134 9.50 0.21 -4.63
C GLY A 134 9.40 1.58 -5.26
N LEU A 135 8.94 1.57 -6.50
CA LEU A 135 8.68 2.73 -7.33
C LEU A 135 7.22 2.69 -7.80
N ALA A 136 6.52 3.81 -7.65
CA ALA A 136 5.18 4.03 -8.17
C ALA A 136 5.25 5.05 -9.31
N TYR A 137 4.85 4.63 -10.51
CA TYR A 137 4.69 5.50 -11.67
C TYR A 137 3.23 5.93 -11.80
N PHE A 138 2.97 7.22 -11.63
CA PHE A 138 1.62 7.78 -11.71
C PHE A 138 1.23 8.03 -13.17
N LEU A 139 0.15 7.37 -13.59
CA LEU A 139 -0.45 7.53 -14.91
C LEU A 139 -1.22 8.85 -15.05
N GLY A 140 -1.50 9.51 -13.92
CA GLY A 140 -2.36 10.68 -13.80
C GLY A 140 -3.58 10.37 -12.93
N ASP A 141 -4.26 11.41 -12.48
CA ASP A 141 -5.49 11.31 -11.69
C ASP A 141 -5.38 10.38 -10.46
N ASN A 142 -4.18 10.28 -9.88
CA ASN A 142 -3.84 9.41 -8.74
C ASN A 142 -3.95 7.89 -9.00
N HIS A 143 -3.87 7.49 -10.26
CA HIS A 143 -3.65 6.11 -10.66
C HIS A 143 -2.14 5.86 -10.75
N SER A 144 -1.65 4.76 -10.15
CA SER A 144 -0.25 4.38 -10.24
C SER A 144 -0.08 2.90 -10.59
N ILE A 145 0.98 2.60 -11.34
CA ILE A 145 1.54 1.26 -11.47
C ILE A 145 2.77 1.20 -10.58
N GLU A 146 2.91 0.11 -9.83
CA GLU A 146 3.95 -0.05 -8.81
C GLU A 146 4.82 -1.25 -9.14
N LEU A 147 6.14 -1.07 -9.01
CA LEU A 147 7.12 -2.15 -9.04
C LEU A 147 7.85 -2.15 -7.70
N SER A 148 7.95 -3.30 -7.05
CA SER A 148 8.53 -3.33 -5.70
C SER A 148 9.24 -4.63 -5.37
N MET A 149 10.09 -4.54 -4.37
CA MET A 149 10.86 -5.65 -3.81
C MET A 149 10.59 -5.72 -2.30
N GLY A 150 10.00 -6.83 -1.87
CA GLY A 150 9.71 -7.10 -0.46
C GLY A 150 10.74 -8.02 0.18
N LEU A 151 11.07 -7.74 1.44
CA LEU A 151 11.70 -8.66 2.37
C LEU A 151 10.65 -9.14 3.36
N TYR A 152 10.45 -10.45 3.40
CA TYR A 152 9.54 -11.10 4.34
C TYR A 152 10.33 -11.79 5.44
N THR A 153 9.91 -11.61 6.69
CA THR A 153 10.36 -12.39 7.83
C THR A 153 9.17 -12.99 8.57
N THR A 154 9.27 -14.26 8.93
CA THR A 154 8.29 -14.95 9.76
C THR A 154 8.87 -15.24 11.14
N ARG A 155 8.04 -15.10 12.17
CA ARG A 155 8.30 -15.66 13.50
C ARG A 155 7.37 -16.83 13.71
N GLN A 156 7.75 -17.99 13.17
CA GLN A 156 7.18 -19.27 13.57
C GLN A 156 8.13 -19.91 14.58
N PHE A 157 7.62 -20.64 15.58
CA PHE A 157 8.44 -21.23 16.63
C PHE A 157 9.62 -22.00 15.99
N GLN A 158 10.84 -21.58 16.32
CA GLN A 158 12.15 -22.11 15.91
C GLN A 158 12.69 -21.82 14.50
N ASP A 159 11.89 -21.42 13.50
CA ASP A 159 12.41 -21.15 12.15
C ASP A 159 12.32 -19.67 11.75
N ARG A 160 13.49 -19.01 11.67
CA ARG A 160 13.63 -17.68 11.05
C ARG A 160 13.94 -17.85 9.57
N GLY A 161 12.98 -17.55 8.71
CA GLY A 161 13.18 -17.47 7.26
C GLY A 161 13.25 -16.02 6.78
N PHE A 162 13.94 -15.81 5.65
CA PHE A 162 13.78 -14.60 4.85
C PHE A 162 13.33 -14.94 3.43
N ALA A 163 12.52 -14.08 2.83
CA ALA A 163 12.14 -14.20 1.44
C ALA A 163 12.25 -12.88 0.71
N VAL A 164 12.53 -12.96 -0.58
CA VAL A 164 12.55 -11.82 -1.49
C VAL A 164 11.32 -11.91 -2.40
N GLN A 165 10.58 -10.82 -2.52
CA GLN A 165 9.32 -10.76 -3.26
C GLN A 165 9.32 -9.61 -4.27
N PRO A 166 9.79 -9.81 -5.51
CA PRO A 166 9.42 -8.94 -6.61
C PRO A 166 7.90 -8.93 -6.79
N SER A 167 7.35 -7.75 -7.02
CA SER A 167 5.90 -7.58 -7.22
C SER A 167 5.57 -6.42 -8.15
N ILE A 168 4.41 -6.55 -8.77
CA ILE A 168 3.75 -5.51 -9.55
C ILE A 168 2.41 -5.19 -8.91
N GLY A 169 2.05 -3.92 -8.89
CA GLY A 169 0.80 -3.46 -8.31
C GLY A 169 0.17 -2.33 -9.09
N TYR A 170 -1.07 -2.06 -8.76
CA TYR A 170 -1.82 -0.91 -9.19
C TYR A 170 -2.51 -0.30 -7.99
N ALA A 171 -2.39 1.03 -7.83
CA ALA A 171 -3.09 1.76 -6.79
C ALA A 171 -3.92 2.91 -7.38
N PHE A 172 -5.03 3.19 -6.72
CA PHE A 172 -5.91 4.30 -7.02
C PHE A 172 -6.23 5.05 -5.73
N ILE A 173 -5.89 6.34 -5.70
CA ILE A 173 -6.04 7.20 -4.52
C ILE A 173 -6.88 8.43 -4.91
N PRO A 174 -8.21 8.33 -4.96
CA PRO A 174 -9.08 9.41 -5.40
C PRO A 174 -8.74 10.74 -4.72
N ASN A 175 -8.52 11.78 -5.52
CA ASN A 175 -8.42 13.13 -5.00
C ASN A 175 -9.83 13.70 -4.80
N PRO A 176 -10.26 13.96 -3.55
CA PRO A 176 -11.60 14.49 -3.27
C PRO A 176 -11.78 15.92 -3.80
N ASN A 177 -10.68 16.63 -4.07
CA ASN A 177 -10.68 17.96 -4.66
C ASN A 177 -10.05 17.90 -6.06
N PRO A 178 -10.77 17.38 -7.09
CA PRO A 178 -10.29 17.50 -8.46
C PRO A 178 -10.09 18.99 -8.77
N PRO A 179 -9.03 19.39 -9.50
CA PRO A 179 -8.89 20.76 -9.92
C PRO A 179 -10.18 21.16 -10.62
N LEU A 180 -10.82 22.24 -10.16
CA LEU A 180 -11.99 22.82 -10.80
C LEU A 180 -11.63 22.98 -12.28
N ARG A 181 -12.22 22.15 -13.14
CA ARG A 181 -12.09 22.33 -14.59
C ARG A 181 -12.49 23.77 -14.83
N SER A 182 -11.56 24.58 -15.36
CA SER A 182 -11.91 25.92 -15.81
C SER A 182 -13.17 25.79 -16.67
N PRO A 183 -14.21 26.63 -16.44
CA PRO A 183 -15.40 26.58 -17.26
C PRO A 183 -14.93 26.64 -18.71
N LYS A 184 -15.26 25.60 -19.51
CA LYS A 184 -14.93 25.61 -20.95
C LYS A 184 -15.35 26.98 -21.46
N ALA A 185 -14.41 27.74 -22.03
CA ALA A 185 -14.71 29.06 -22.57
C ALA A 185 -15.97 28.92 -23.43
N ARG A 186 -17.07 29.57 -23.00
CA ARG A 186 -18.29 29.62 -23.80
C ARG A 186 -17.84 30.27 -25.10
N ARG A 187 -17.67 29.46 -26.16
CA ARG A 187 -17.49 30.00 -27.50
C ARG A 187 -18.79 30.73 -27.80
N TYR A 188 -18.77 32.05 -27.66
CA TYR A 188 -19.84 32.87 -28.18
C TYR A 188 -19.89 32.59 -29.68
N ARG A 189 -20.99 31.99 -30.14
CA ARG A 189 -21.20 31.63 -31.55
C ARG A 189 -21.23 32.85 -32.46
N ASN A 190 -21.24 34.06 -31.89
CA ASN A 190 -21.36 35.31 -32.61
C ASN A 190 -20.36 36.35 -32.06
N PRO A 191 -19.30 36.70 -32.80
CA PRO A 191 -18.29 37.68 -32.37
C PRO A 191 -18.86 39.10 -32.21
N ALA A 192 -20.06 39.38 -32.71
CA ALA A 192 -20.74 40.67 -32.55
C ALA A 192 -21.38 40.91 -31.17
N ARG A 193 -21.40 39.91 -30.28
CA ARG A 193 -21.95 40.02 -28.91
C ARG A 193 -20.89 40.07 -27.81
N CYS A 194 -19.64 40.41 -28.13
CA CYS A 194 -18.70 40.79 -27.09
C CYS A 194 -19.11 42.16 -26.51
N PRO A 195 -19.46 42.29 -25.23
CA PRO A 195 -19.53 43.61 -24.62
C PRO A 195 -18.13 44.21 -24.72
N LYS A 196 -18.03 45.43 -25.26
CA LYS A 196 -16.82 46.24 -25.12
C LYS A 196 -16.65 46.50 -23.63
N LEU A 197 -15.75 45.77 -22.99
CA LEU A 197 -15.40 45.97 -21.59
C LEU A 197 -14.74 47.34 -21.47
N PHE A 198 -15.36 48.21 -20.66
CA PHE A 198 -14.66 49.23 -19.89
C PHE A 198 -13.82 48.54 -18.79
#